data_AF-A0A1I0VHF6-F1
#
_entry.id   AF-A0A1I0VHF6-F1
#
_cell.length_a   1.000
_cell.length_b   1.000
_cell.length_c   1.000
_cell.angle_alpha   90.00
_cell.angle_beta   90.00
_cell.angle_gamma   90.00
#
_symmetry.space_group_name_H-M   'P 1'
#
loop_
_entity.id
_entity.type
_entity.pdbx_description
1 polymer ?
#
loop_
_entity_poly.entity_id
_entity_poly.type
_entity_poly.pdbx_seq_one_letter_code
_entity_poly.pdbx_strand_id
1 'polypeptide(L)' 'MNQKSKDARSQLKRATRREFERLVYEAMLTPMQEHIIRLHIVKDVSVPIIAMRMALSETTVRNNLAAIYDKVAKI' A
#
# COMPACT_ATOMS: atom_id res chain seq x y z
N MET A 1 -4.59 13.23 -4.99
CA MET A 1 -4.04 11.95 -5.52
C MET A 1 -4.03 12.04 -7.05
N ASN A 2 -2.86 11.91 -7.68
CA ASN A 2 -2.71 11.98 -9.13
C ASN A 2 -3.30 10.71 -9.80
N GLN A 3 -3.62 10.77 -11.10
CA GLN A 3 -4.15 9.65 -11.87
C GLN A 3 -3.24 8.41 -11.76
N LYS A 4 -1.92 8.61 -11.86
CA LYS A 4 -0.92 7.54 -11.71
C LYS A 4 -1.02 6.78 -10.37
N SER A 5 -1.28 7.48 -9.27
CA SER A 5 -1.44 6.84 -7.95
C SER A 5 -2.76 6.05 -7.85
N LYS A 6 -3.82 6.47 -8.56
CA LYS A 6 -5.08 5.70 -8.66
C LYS A 6 -4.89 4.42 -9.48
N ASP A 7 -4.11 4.51 -10.55
CA ASP A 7 -3.79 3.37 -11.40
C ASP A 7 -2.93 2.36 -10.64
N ALA A 8 -1.92 2.82 -9.88
CA ALA A 8 -1.09 1.98 -9.00
C ALA A 8 -1.93 1.24 -7.94
N ARG A 9 -2.90 1.92 -7.31
CA ARG A 9 -3.82 1.26 -6.38
C ARG A 9 -4.63 0.17 -7.07
N SER A 10 -5.12 0.44 -8.27
CA SER A 10 -5.92 -0.52 -9.05
C SER A 10 -5.08 -1.71 -9.51
N GLN A 11 -3.84 -1.47 -9.91
CA GLN A 11 -2.86 -2.49 -10.25
C GLN A 11 -2.59 -3.42 -9.07
N LEU A 12 -2.28 -2.88 -7.89
CA LEU A 12 -2.07 -3.68 -6.68
C LEU A 12 -3.30 -4.52 -6.28
N LYS A 13 -4.52 -3.99 -6.47
CA LYS A 13 -5.76 -4.72 -6.16
C LYS A 13 -6.07 -5.86 -7.13
N ARG A 14 -5.64 -5.74 -8.39
CA ARG A 14 -5.91 -6.74 -9.44
C ARG A 14 -4.75 -7.71 -9.63
N ALA A 15 -3.59 -7.41 -9.06
CA ALA A 15 -2.40 -8.24 -9.12
C ALA A 15 -2.67 -9.63 -8.54
N THR A 16 -2.19 -10.66 -9.24
CA THR A 16 -1.99 -11.98 -8.63
C THR A 16 -1.01 -11.88 -7.48
N ARG A 17 -0.97 -12.90 -6.61
CA ARG A 17 -0.01 -12.94 -5.49
C ARG A 17 1.43 -12.69 -5.96
N ARG A 18 1.86 -13.32 -7.06
CA ARG A 18 3.23 -13.17 -7.59
C ARG A 18 3.50 -11.75 -8.09
N GLU A 19 2.54 -11.15 -8.78
CA GLU A 19 2.66 -9.76 -9.24
C GLU A 19 2.68 -8.78 -8.07
N PHE A 20 1.87 -9.01 -7.03
CA PHE A 20 1.87 -8.19 -5.84
C PHE A 20 3.24 -8.21 -5.14
N GLU A 21 3.81 -9.41 -4.92
CA GLU A 21 5.15 -9.52 -4.33
C GLU A 21 6.22 -8.83 -5.19
N ARG A 22 6.13 -8.98 -6.52
CA ARG A 22 7.03 -8.30 -7.45
C ARG A 22 6.93 -6.78 -7.35
N LEU A 23 5.72 -6.22 -7.36
CA LEU A 23 5.49 -4.78 -7.24
C LEU A 23 5.97 -4.23 -5.90
N VAL A 24 5.75 -4.97 -4.81
CA VAL A 24 6.23 -4.59 -3.48
C VAL A 24 7.77 -4.56 -3.45
N TYR A 25 8.42 -5.57 -4.02
CA TYR A 25 9.87 -5.66 -4.11
C TYR A 25 10.47 -4.55 -4.99
N GLU A 26 9.96 -4.39 -6.21
CA GLU A 26 10.42 -3.38 -7.18
C GLU A 26 10.18 -1.94 -6.68
N ALA A 27 9.12 -1.71 -5.90
CA ALA A 27 8.83 -0.39 -5.30
C ALA A 27 9.77 -0.02 -4.16
N MET A 28 10.63 -0.94 -3.70
CA MET A 28 11.50 -0.77 -2.53
C MET A 28 10.73 -0.20 -1.34
N LEU A 29 9.61 -0.85 -1.00
CA LEU A 29 8.80 -0.46 0.16
C LEU A 29 9.59 -0.75 1.44
N THR A 30 9.47 0.13 2.44
CA THR A 30 10.04 -0.16 3.77
C THR A 30 9.24 -1.27 4.46
N PRO A 31 9.78 -1.98 5.46
CA PRO A 31 9.03 -3.02 6.19
C PRO A 31 7.68 -2.52 6.74
N MET A 32 7.62 -1.27 7.19
CA MET A 32 6.38 -0.64 7.64
C MET A 32 5.39 -0.44 6.49
N GLN A 33 5.86 0.05 5.34
CA GLN A 33 5.03 0.25 4.14
C GLN A 33 4.50 -1.08 3.60
N GLU A 34 5.34 -2.11 3.56
CA GLU A 34 4.94 -3.47 3.20
C GLU A 34 3.86 -4.00 4.12
N HIS A 35 4.03 -3.83 5.43
CA HIS A 35 3.05 -4.29 6.40
C HIS A 35 1.69 -3.60 6.20
N ILE A 36 1.70 -2.28 6.02
CA ILE A 36 0.50 -1.48 5.77
C ILE A 36 -0.19 -1.92 4.48
N ILE A 37 0.54 -2.07 3.37
CA ILE A 37 -0.09 -2.42 2.08
C ILE A 37 -0.61 -3.85 2.06
N ARG A 38 0.06 -4.79 2.73
CA ARG A 38 -0.43 -6.18 2.90
C ARG A 38 -1.72 -6.21 3.73
N LEU A 39 -1.78 -5.47 4.83
CA LEU A 39 -3.01 -5.34 5.61
C LEU A 39 -4.14 -4.73 4.77
N HIS A 40 -3.84 -3.67 4.01
CA HIS A 40 -4.87 -2.93 3.28
C HIS A 40 -5.38 -3.65 2.03
N ILE A 41 -4.51 -4.29 1.25
CA ILE A 41 -4.86 -4.89 -0.04
C ILE A 41 -5.13 -6.39 0.07
N VAL A 42 -4.27 -7.13 0.78
CA VAL A 42 -4.38 -8.60 0.84
C VAL A 42 -5.40 -9.05 1.89
N LYS A 43 -5.47 -8.33 3.02
CA LYS A 43 -6.40 -8.66 4.12
C LYS A 43 -7.62 -7.75 4.19
N ASP A 44 -7.78 -6.83 3.23
CA ASP A 44 -8.86 -5.85 3.13
C ASP A 44 -9.15 -5.10 4.46
N VAL A 45 -8.11 -4.80 5.23
CA VAL A 45 -8.25 -4.09 6.51
C VAL A 45 -8.39 -2.59 6.25
N SER A 46 -9.41 -1.98 6.87
CA SER A 46 -9.67 -0.55 6.76
C SER A 46 -8.60 0.28 7.49
N VAL A 47 -8.40 1.52 7.03
CA VAL A 47 -7.40 2.45 7.60
C VAL A 47 -7.53 2.63 9.12
N PRO A 48 -8.73 2.84 9.70
CA PRO A 48 -8.87 2.97 11.16
C PRO A 48 -8.42 1.72 11.91
N ILE A 49 -8.70 0.52 11.38
CA ILE A 49 -8.28 -0.73 12.02
C ILE A 49 -6.78 -0.96 11.86
N ILE A 50 -6.18 -0.59 10.72
CA ILE A 50 -4.71 -0.63 10.56
C ILE A 50 -4.06 0.32 11.57
N ALA A 51 -4.56 1.55 11.68
CA ALA A 51 -4.07 2.55 12.63
C ALA A 51 -4.10 2.01 14.07
N MET A 52 -5.22 1.41 14.48
CA MET A 52 -5.38 0.77 15.78
C MET A 52 -4.40 -0.40 15.98
N ARG A 53 -4.31 -1.33 15.02
CA ARG A 53 -3.43 -2.51 15.11
C ARG A 53 -1.94 -2.17 15.19
N MET A 54 -1.55 -1.07 14.58
CA MET A 54 -0.15 -0.63 14.51
C MET A 54 0.20 0.47 15.51
N ALA A 55 -0.75 0.88 16.37
CA ALA A 55 -0.59 2.04 17.26
C ALA A 55 -0.14 3.32 16.52
N LEU A 56 -0.72 3.57 15.35
CA LEU A 56 -0.46 4.73 14.50
C LEU A 56 -1.69 5.64 14.42
N SER A 57 -1.51 6.90 14.00
CA SER A 57 -2.63 7.74 13.59
C SER A 57 -3.16 7.32 12.22
N GLU A 58 -4.45 7.53 11.95
CA GLU A 58 -5.01 7.33 10.60
C GLU A 58 -4.28 8.16 9.54
N THR A 59 -3.88 9.39 9.90
CA THR A 59 -3.11 10.28 9.02
C THR A 59 -1.78 9.64 8.64
N THR A 60 -1.07 9.04 9.60
CA THR A 60 0.19 8.32 9.35
C THR A 60 -0.02 7.14 8.39
N VAL A 61 -1.10 6.38 8.55
CA VAL A 61 -1.43 5.26 7.65
C VAL A 61 -1.75 5.78 6.24
N ARG A 62 -2.54 6.84 6.12
CA ARG A 62 -2.88 7.46 4.82
C ARG A 62 -1.65 8.01 4.11
N ASN A 63 -0.75 8.66 4.83
CA ASN A 63 0.51 9.16 4.28
C ASN A 63 1.41 8.03 3.78
N ASN A 64 1.48 6.92 4.53
CA ASN A 64 2.19 5.73 4.06
C ASN A 64 1.55 5.15 2.81
N LEU A 65 0.22 4.98 2.77
CA LEU A 65 -0.49 4.48 1.59
C LEU A 65 -0.26 5.36 0.36
N ALA A 66 -0.31 6.70 0.52
CA ALA A 66 0.01 7.62 -0.56
C ALA A 66 1.45 7.42 -1.08
N ALA A 67 2.43 7.37 -0.17
CA ALA A 67 3.83 7.14 -0.54
C ALA A 67 4.05 5.77 -1.23
N ILE A 68 3.32 4.73 -0.80
CA ILE A 68 3.35 3.40 -1.42
C ILE A 68 2.84 3.49 -2.86
N TYR A 69 1.67 4.08 -3.08
CA TYR A 69 1.10 4.20 -4.42
C TYR A 69 1.99 5.05 -5.34
N ASP A 70 2.63 6.09 -4.81
CA ASP A 70 3.55 6.92 -5.58
C ASP A 70 4.86 6.20 -5.93
N LYS A 71 5.34 5.28 -5.09
CA LYS A 71 6.47 4.40 -5.40
C LYS A 71 6.10 3.38 -6.48
N VAL A 72 4.95 2.72 -6.33
CA VAL A 72 4.48 1.71 -7.29
C VAL A 72 4.17 2.35 -8.65
N ALA A 73 3.63 3.57 -8.67
CA ALA A 73 3.35 4.31 -9.90
C ALA A 73 4.59 4.71 -10.73
N LYS A 74 5.80 4.51 -10.19
CA LYS A 74 7.08 4.78 -10.87
C LYS A 74 7.73 3.53 -11.47
N ILE A 75 7.18 2.35 -11.19
CA ILE A 75 7.53 1.09 -11.83
C ILE A 75 6.81 1.01 -13.17
#